data_AF-A0A0K2LA32-F1
#
_entry.id   AF-A0A0K2LA32-F1
#
_cell.length_a   1.000
_cell.length_b   1.000
_cell.length_c   1.000
_cell.angle_alpha   90.00
_cell.angle_beta   90.00
_cell.angle_gamma   90.00
#
_symmetry.space_group_name_H-M   'P 1'
#
loop_
_entity.id
_entity.type
_entity.pdbx_description
1 polymer ?
#
loop_
_entity_poly.entity_id
_entity_poly.type
_entity_poly.pdbx_seq_one_letter_code
_entity_poly.pdbx_strand_id
1 'polypeptide(L)'
;MNSYELAHPNGPTSSPVPGAYISDEDSTPIESLDGMQYLTLLPAKSTVGVQVNLASDPKANPDLTPLEGIKLASLDLAGNFSDSTAKEIDVSQISNLDLSVAGTLDLEGNTDTNGITQAELDEVAPTINKFANNGQGFNMIEFDNSSISDFSPLKGTETGKSVMIDAVSNTITDKTPVYAVDGEPISFTAPKFLDPSGVDLAPQYTYSGSTTSADLKNGNLTSDGGDKFTLTNADPTAKTLSYGNYGFHNGFTKGSMIQENVGNTYFESATTVNQPLIWQAHPTVTIKYVSSTGAPIMKKKGVPLTKTLSGTKIGSAFDLAADSRLDGYKLTSPAKLLKGAYTQDPQTITLKYRKVAKPHTKPVAESTTPSVKPAVKPAKKPVSKTKHPAPAREEVVIHTLTNDPDLTEIGVHGTTVINGKPFYLLTDGEFVEANDYDAVASTKTGVLITHNVPLKLVDSEGKPVSEKLYPSTKWKYDRLVAIGGEAYYRLASDEYLAVDSATAFTPAPAKAKVHLSAKTAVYDSQGKKLRLTLPAGSTWRTDGCIMVDGVKMYRVATNEYVPA
;
A
#
# COMPACT_ATOMS: atom_id res chain seq x y z
N MET A 1 -11.10 15.81 42.27
CA MET A 1 -11.96 15.63 41.08
C MET A 1 -12.52 14.23 41.16
N ASN A 2 -13.83 14.08 41.13
CA ASN A 2 -14.43 12.76 40.96
C ASN A 2 -14.63 12.62 39.45
N SER A 3 -13.75 11.89 38.78
CA SER A 3 -13.96 11.49 37.39
C SER A 3 -15.10 10.48 37.37
N TYR A 4 -16.06 10.69 36.47
CA TYR A 4 -17.07 9.71 36.14
C TYR A 4 -16.85 9.35 34.68
N GLU A 5 -16.24 8.19 34.44
CA GLU A 5 -16.25 7.56 33.11
C GLU A 5 -17.66 7.00 32.87
N LEU A 6 -18.32 7.47 31.81
CA LEU A 6 -19.56 6.88 31.33
C LEU A 6 -19.23 5.63 30.51
N ALA A 7 -19.11 4.49 31.18
CA ALA A 7 -19.13 3.21 30.50
C ALA A 7 -20.52 2.97 29.87
N HIS A 8 -20.54 2.66 28.57
CA HIS A 8 -21.73 2.17 27.87
C HIS A 8 -22.33 0.93 28.59
N PRO A 9 -23.67 0.79 28.64
CA PRO A 9 -24.34 -0.26 29.37
C PRO A 9 -24.35 -1.57 28.57
N ASN A 10 -23.41 -2.47 28.83
CA ASN A 10 -23.60 -3.88 28.55
C ASN A 10 -23.91 -4.63 29.86
N GLY A 11 -25.11 -5.20 29.93
CA GLY A 11 -25.70 -5.85 31.11
C GLY A 11 -24.99 -7.13 31.61
N PRO A 12 -25.64 -7.88 32.54
CA PRO A 12 -25.09 -8.14 33.87
C PRO A 12 -24.22 -9.40 33.91
N THR A 13 -22.93 -9.20 34.10
CA THR A 13 -22.03 -9.98 34.98
C THR A 13 -20.65 -9.36 34.80
N SER A 14 -20.45 -8.23 35.46
CA SER A 14 -19.22 -7.48 35.40
C SER A 14 -18.09 -8.18 36.16
N SER A 15 -16.89 -8.09 35.60
CA SER A 15 -15.78 -7.50 36.34
C SER A 15 -14.98 -6.70 35.31
N PRO A 16 -15.02 -5.35 35.37
CA PRO A 16 -14.14 -4.52 34.56
C PRO A 16 -12.71 -4.71 35.07
N VAL A 17 -11.76 -4.85 34.17
CA VAL A 17 -10.34 -4.70 34.51
C VAL A 17 -10.02 -3.20 34.35
N PRO A 18 -9.58 -2.51 35.41
CA PRO A 18 -9.05 -1.15 35.27
C PRO A 18 -7.78 -1.18 34.41
N GLY A 19 -7.71 -0.34 33.37
CA GLY A 19 -6.46 -0.02 32.67
C GLY A 19 -6.19 -0.71 31.34
N ALA A 20 -7.20 -1.21 30.62
CA ALA A 20 -7.02 -1.56 29.21
C ALA A 20 -7.38 -0.34 28.35
N TYR A 21 -6.38 0.45 27.95
CA TYR A 21 -6.50 1.34 26.80
C TYR A 21 -6.77 0.44 25.58
N ILE A 22 -7.97 0.56 25.01
CA ILE A 22 -8.21 0.18 23.61
C ILE A 22 -7.89 1.48 22.86
N SER A 23 -7.00 1.44 21.86
CA SER A 23 -6.78 2.62 21.01
C SER A 23 -8.08 2.97 20.29
N ASP A 24 -8.27 4.22 19.91
CA ASP A 24 -9.52 4.65 19.28
C ASP A 24 -9.80 3.96 17.94
N GLU A 25 -8.72 3.57 17.24
CA GLU A 25 -8.75 2.72 16.05
C GLU A 25 -9.30 1.30 16.31
N ASP A 26 -9.15 0.77 17.54
CA ASP A 26 -9.60 -0.57 17.94
C ASP A 26 -11.00 -0.58 18.59
N SER A 27 -11.58 0.60 18.81
CA SER A 27 -12.93 0.75 19.34
C SER A 27 -13.99 0.41 18.30
N THR A 28 -15.12 -0.20 18.72
CA THR A 28 -16.24 -0.44 17.79
C THR A 28 -16.85 0.90 17.40
N PRO A 29 -16.86 1.30 16.11
CA PRO A 29 -17.35 2.61 15.73
C PRO A 29 -18.83 2.79 16.12
N ILE A 30 -19.17 3.98 16.62
CA ILE A 30 -20.54 4.33 17.00
C ILE A 30 -21.27 5.02 15.84
N GLU A 31 -22.56 4.76 15.74
CA GLU A 31 -23.38 5.25 14.61
C GLU A 31 -23.81 6.70 14.77
N SER A 32 -23.99 7.20 16.00
CA SER A 32 -24.32 8.60 16.25
C SER A 32 -24.01 9.03 17.69
N LEU A 33 -23.94 10.35 17.89
CA LEU A 33 -23.84 11.00 19.21
C LEU A 33 -25.22 11.37 19.79
N ASP A 34 -26.31 10.87 19.20
CA ASP A 34 -27.66 11.21 19.64
C ASP A 34 -27.88 10.81 21.10
N GLY A 35 -28.37 11.77 21.88
CA GLY A 35 -28.58 11.62 23.32
C GLY A 35 -27.48 12.26 24.16
N MET A 36 -26.31 12.59 23.59
CA MET A 36 -25.26 13.28 24.34
C MET A 36 -25.69 14.68 24.80
N GLN A 37 -26.65 15.32 24.13
CA GLN A 37 -27.20 16.61 24.54
C GLN A 37 -27.80 16.59 25.96
N TYR A 38 -28.20 15.42 26.48
CA TYR A 38 -28.68 15.29 27.86
C TYR A 38 -27.59 15.50 28.92
N LEU A 39 -26.31 15.45 28.54
CA LEU A 39 -25.20 15.76 29.44
C LEU A 39 -25.16 17.24 29.81
N THR A 40 -25.86 18.12 29.09
CA THR A 40 -26.10 19.51 29.51
C THR A 40 -26.88 19.62 30.83
N LEU A 41 -27.55 18.54 31.27
CA LEU A 41 -28.25 18.46 32.55
C LEU A 41 -27.32 18.18 33.74
N LEU A 42 -26.04 17.89 33.49
CA LEU A 42 -25.05 17.74 34.55
C LEU A 42 -24.91 19.05 35.36
N PRO A 43 -24.48 18.98 36.63
CA PRO A 43 -24.21 20.19 37.42
C PRO A 43 -23.29 21.16 36.67
N ALA A 44 -23.54 22.46 36.75
CA ALA A 44 -22.83 23.49 35.94
C ALA A 44 -21.30 23.55 36.09
N LYS A 45 -20.72 22.89 37.10
CA LYS A 45 -19.26 22.77 37.30
C LYS A 45 -18.66 21.50 36.68
N SER A 46 -19.50 20.63 36.14
CA SER A 46 -19.07 19.37 35.52
C SER A 46 -18.43 19.66 34.17
N THR A 47 -17.44 18.86 33.82
CA THR A 47 -16.82 18.82 32.51
C THR A 47 -16.89 17.39 31.99
N VAL A 48 -16.94 17.20 30.68
CA VAL A 48 -17.07 15.89 30.05
C VAL A 48 -15.87 15.66 29.13
N GLY A 49 -15.16 14.56 29.30
CA GLY A 49 -14.22 14.07 28.28
C GLY A 49 -14.97 13.22 27.27
N VAL A 50 -14.71 13.43 25.99
CA VAL A 50 -15.32 12.67 24.90
C VAL A 50 -14.20 12.04 24.09
N GLN A 51 -14.24 10.72 23.95
CA GLN A 51 -13.34 9.93 23.12
C GLN A 51 -14.20 8.94 22.34
N VAL A 52 -14.27 9.10 21.02
CA VAL A 52 -15.18 8.32 20.17
C VAL A 52 -14.56 8.02 18.81
N ASN A 53 -14.82 6.81 18.30
CA ASN A 53 -14.65 6.47 16.90
C ASN A 53 -16.01 6.52 16.21
N LEU A 54 -16.22 7.46 15.28
CA LEU A 54 -17.47 7.62 14.55
C LEU A 54 -17.46 6.72 13.30
N ALA A 55 -18.53 5.95 13.14
CA ALA A 55 -18.76 5.16 11.94
C ALA A 55 -18.85 6.06 10.70
N SER A 56 -18.55 5.50 9.53
CA SER A 56 -18.60 6.20 8.24
C SER A 56 -19.49 5.50 7.20
N ASP A 57 -20.17 4.42 7.59
CA ASP A 57 -21.03 3.67 6.68
C ASP A 57 -22.35 4.43 6.38
N PRO A 58 -23.19 3.95 5.42
CA PRO A 58 -24.40 4.66 5.02
C PRO A 58 -25.43 4.94 6.14
N LYS A 59 -25.33 4.28 7.30
CA LYS A 59 -26.19 4.50 8.47
C LYS A 59 -25.62 5.49 9.46
N ALA A 60 -24.34 5.81 9.35
CA ALA A 60 -23.66 6.70 10.27
C ALA A 60 -24.25 8.12 10.22
N ASN A 61 -24.29 8.74 11.38
CA ASN A 61 -24.63 10.13 11.61
C ASN A 61 -23.46 10.81 12.35
N PRO A 62 -22.47 11.36 11.63
CA PRO A 62 -21.30 12.03 12.21
C PRO A 62 -21.59 13.47 12.69
N ASP A 63 -22.85 13.76 13.05
CA ASP A 63 -23.29 15.05 13.57
C ASP A 63 -22.76 15.25 15.00
N LEU A 64 -22.00 16.33 15.20
CA LEU A 64 -21.41 16.73 16.47
C LEU A 64 -22.32 17.68 17.25
N THR A 65 -23.45 18.15 16.68
CA THR A 65 -24.39 19.05 17.36
C THR A 65 -24.90 18.53 18.71
N PRO A 66 -25.04 17.20 18.97
CA PRO A 66 -25.40 16.71 20.30
C PRO A 66 -24.37 17.08 21.40
N LEU A 67 -23.16 17.47 21.03
CA LEU A 67 -22.13 17.93 21.97
C LEU A 67 -22.20 19.43 22.27
N GLU A 68 -22.98 20.21 21.53
CA GLU A 68 -23.10 21.65 21.74
C GLU A 68 -23.63 22.00 23.14
N GLY A 69 -23.04 23.01 23.76
CA GLY A 69 -23.39 23.46 25.11
C GLY A 69 -22.87 22.56 26.24
N ILE A 70 -22.19 21.46 25.94
CA ILE A 70 -21.45 20.65 26.91
C ILE A 70 -20.05 21.25 27.07
N LYS A 71 -19.64 21.46 28.32
CA LYS A 71 -18.28 21.93 28.63
C LYS A 71 -17.28 20.77 28.56
N LEU A 72 -16.47 20.73 27.52
CA LEU A 72 -15.58 19.60 27.25
C LEU A 72 -14.23 19.73 27.98
N ALA A 73 -13.79 18.62 28.59
CA ALA A 73 -12.47 18.46 29.20
C ALA A 73 -11.43 17.85 28.24
N SER A 74 -11.89 17.07 27.26
CA SER A 74 -11.14 16.55 26.12
C SER A 74 -12.13 16.29 24.98
N LEU A 75 -11.62 16.27 23.75
CA LEU A 75 -12.38 15.92 22.57
C LEU A 75 -11.46 15.13 21.64
N ASP A 76 -11.67 13.82 21.61
CA ASP A 76 -10.84 12.90 20.87
C ASP A 76 -11.77 12.21 19.85
N LEU A 77 -11.62 12.61 18.58
CA LEU A 77 -12.49 12.22 17.48
C LEU A 77 -11.71 11.39 16.46
N ALA A 78 -11.93 10.09 16.48
CA ALA A 78 -11.51 9.17 15.42
C ALA A 78 -12.65 8.96 14.42
N GLY A 79 -12.32 8.83 13.13
CA GLY A 79 -13.35 8.60 12.12
C GLY A 79 -12.89 8.77 10.68
N ASN A 80 -13.86 9.05 9.82
CA ASN A 80 -13.62 9.47 8.45
C ASN A 80 -13.80 10.98 8.34
N PHE A 81 -12.74 11.72 8.03
CA PHE A 81 -12.80 13.15 7.73
C PHE A 81 -12.90 13.39 6.22
N SER A 82 -12.15 12.62 5.40
CA SER A 82 -11.88 13.03 4.02
C SER A 82 -12.14 12.00 2.91
N ASP A 83 -12.59 10.78 3.25
CA ASP A 83 -13.07 9.84 2.24
C ASP A 83 -14.52 10.17 1.82
N SER A 84 -14.61 10.91 0.71
CA SER A 84 -15.87 11.32 0.08
C SER A 84 -16.78 10.17 -0.39
N THR A 85 -16.30 8.92 -0.38
CA THR A 85 -17.13 7.75 -0.69
C THR A 85 -17.93 7.25 0.52
N ALA A 86 -17.62 7.75 1.71
CA ALA A 86 -18.24 7.41 2.98
C ALA A 86 -18.81 8.67 3.68
N LYS A 87 -19.43 8.50 4.85
CA LYS A 87 -19.90 9.63 5.67
C LYS A 87 -18.72 10.28 6.37
N GLU A 88 -18.61 11.60 6.23
CA GLU A 88 -17.50 12.40 6.75
C GLU A 88 -17.90 13.16 8.02
N ILE A 89 -16.97 13.28 8.96
CA ILE A 89 -17.06 14.21 10.09
C ILE A 89 -16.77 15.61 9.55
N ASP A 90 -17.78 16.47 9.58
CA ASP A 90 -17.63 17.87 9.16
C ASP A 90 -16.95 18.70 10.27
N VAL A 91 -15.68 19.04 10.05
CA VAL A 91 -14.82 19.79 10.98
C VAL A 91 -15.34 21.18 11.32
N SER A 92 -16.22 21.76 10.50
CA SER A 92 -16.80 23.08 10.75
C SER A 92 -17.63 23.09 12.04
N GLN A 93 -18.22 21.95 12.40
CA GLN A 93 -19.03 21.77 13.60
C GLN A 93 -18.21 21.93 14.90
N ILE A 94 -16.89 21.66 14.85
CA ILE A 94 -15.99 21.76 16.02
C ILE A 94 -15.96 23.20 16.55
N SER A 95 -16.15 24.20 15.68
CA SER A 95 -16.18 25.62 16.06
C SER A 95 -17.33 25.98 17.02
N ASN A 96 -18.39 25.17 17.06
CA ASN A 96 -19.54 25.37 17.96
C ASN A 96 -19.35 24.74 19.35
N LEU A 97 -18.31 23.93 19.55
CA LEU A 97 -18.09 23.18 20.78
C LEU A 97 -17.40 24.03 21.86
N ASP A 98 -17.74 23.81 23.15
CA ASP A 98 -17.10 24.50 24.27
C ASP A 98 -15.81 23.79 24.72
N LEU A 99 -14.71 24.14 24.05
CA LEU A 99 -13.34 23.70 24.34
C LEU A 99 -12.60 24.62 25.33
N SER A 100 -13.29 25.50 26.06
CA SER A 100 -12.67 26.52 26.91
C SER A 100 -11.85 25.96 28.08
N VAL A 101 -12.06 24.69 28.44
CA VAL A 101 -11.31 24.00 29.49
C VAL A 101 -10.72 22.67 29.03
N ALA A 102 -10.79 22.38 27.73
CA ALA A 102 -10.28 21.14 27.18
C ALA A 102 -8.74 21.12 27.24
N GLY A 103 -8.15 19.98 27.58
CA GLY A 103 -6.69 19.76 27.56
C GLY A 103 -6.19 19.00 26.34
N THR A 104 -7.10 18.39 25.58
CA THR A 104 -6.81 17.53 24.43
C THR A 104 -7.82 17.81 23.31
N LEU A 105 -7.36 17.77 22.07
CA LEU A 105 -8.15 17.88 20.84
C LEU A 105 -7.52 16.98 19.78
N ASP A 106 -8.08 15.79 19.61
CA ASP A 106 -7.53 14.77 18.70
C ASP A 106 -8.48 14.60 17.51
N LEU A 107 -7.93 14.70 16.30
CA LEU A 107 -8.65 14.62 15.03
C LEU A 107 -7.99 13.56 14.15
N GLU A 108 -8.44 12.32 14.32
CA GLU A 108 -7.74 11.14 13.82
C GLU A 108 -8.51 10.44 12.69
N GLY A 109 -7.83 10.20 11.56
CA GLY A 109 -8.35 9.29 10.55
C GLY A 109 -8.32 7.83 11.05
N ASN A 110 -9.31 7.03 10.71
CA ASN A 110 -9.28 5.57 10.91
C ASN A 110 -8.31 4.84 9.96
N THR A 111 -7.91 5.48 8.86
CA THR A 111 -6.95 4.96 7.88
C THR A 111 -6.04 6.08 7.39
N ASP A 112 -4.90 5.72 6.83
CA ASP A 112 -3.90 6.63 6.23
C ASP A 112 -4.41 7.51 5.07
N THR A 113 -5.68 7.34 4.67
CA THR A 113 -6.31 8.05 3.55
C THR A 113 -7.49 8.90 3.95
N ASN A 114 -7.89 8.92 5.22
CA ASN A 114 -9.18 9.49 5.61
C ASN A 114 -9.14 10.45 6.81
N GLY A 115 -7.96 10.80 7.32
CA GLY A 115 -7.81 11.86 8.33
C GLY A 115 -7.92 13.27 7.74
N ILE A 116 -7.69 14.26 8.59
CA ILE A 116 -7.79 15.69 8.25
C ILE A 116 -6.91 16.05 7.05
N THR A 117 -7.50 16.74 6.08
CA THR A 117 -6.81 17.30 4.91
C THR A 117 -6.32 18.72 5.18
N GLN A 118 -5.48 19.24 4.27
CA GLN A 118 -5.08 20.65 4.30
C GLN A 118 -6.28 21.62 4.35
N ALA A 119 -7.32 21.37 3.55
CA ALA A 119 -8.48 22.28 3.48
C ALA A 119 -9.27 22.29 4.80
N GLU A 120 -9.42 21.13 5.43
CA GLU A 120 -10.08 21.00 6.73
C GLU A 120 -9.26 21.62 7.86
N LEU A 121 -7.92 21.46 7.82
CA LEU A 121 -7.03 22.17 8.74
C LEU A 121 -7.21 23.69 8.61
N ASP A 122 -7.19 24.22 7.38
CA ASP A 122 -7.36 25.65 7.11
C ASP A 122 -8.69 26.17 7.70
N GLU A 123 -9.74 25.36 7.63
CA GLU A 123 -11.07 25.68 8.16
C GLU A 123 -11.13 25.65 9.69
N VAL A 124 -10.57 24.62 10.33
CA VAL A 124 -10.65 24.43 11.80
C VAL A 124 -9.56 25.20 12.56
N ALA A 125 -8.50 25.66 11.89
CA ALA A 125 -7.34 26.33 12.50
C ALA A 125 -7.69 27.50 13.46
N PRO A 126 -8.68 28.38 13.19
CA PRO A 126 -9.08 29.41 14.16
C PRO A 126 -9.59 28.83 15.49
N THR A 127 -10.31 27.70 15.45
CA THR A 127 -10.80 27.00 16.63
C THR A 127 -9.64 26.36 17.39
N ILE A 128 -8.71 25.71 16.68
CA ILE A 128 -7.50 25.12 17.27
C ILE A 128 -6.64 26.19 17.94
N ASN A 129 -6.45 27.36 17.32
CA ASN A 129 -5.73 28.47 17.92
C ASN A 129 -6.38 28.98 19.21
N LYS A 130 -7.72 29.02 19.25
CA LYS A 130 -8.48 29.38 20.47
C LYS A 130 -8.30 28.31 21.56
N PHE A 131 -8.33 27.03 21.20
CA PHE A 131 -8.06 25.92 22.11
C PHE A 131 -6.64 26.00 22.69
N ALA A 132 -5.62 26.18 21.85
CA ALA A 132 -4.22 26.30 22.27
C ALA A 132 -3.99 27.45 23.27
N ASN A 133 -4.81 28.50 23.20
CA ASN A 133 -4.76 29.68 24.06
C ASN A 133 -5.88 29.74 25.13
N ASN A 134 -6.53 28.62 25.45
CA ASN A 134 -7.63 28.55 26.42
C ASN A 134 -7.20 28.70 27.90
N GLY A 135 -5.89 28.82 28.16
CA GLY A 135 -5.33 29.04 29.49
C GLY A 135 -5.03 27.77 30.29
N GLN A 136 -5.25 26.58 29.73
CA GLN A 136 -4.80 25.31 30.34
C GLN A 136 -3.28 25.27 30.52
N GLY A 137 -2.83 24.43 31.45
CA GLY A 137 -1.40 24.23 31.72
C GLY A 137 -0.68 23.48 30.59
N PHE A 138 -1.41 22.62 29.88
CA PHE A 138 -0.96 21.83 28.75
C PHE A 138 -2.16 21.61 27.81
N ASN A 139 -1.92 21.74 26.51
CA ASN A 139 -2.88 21.48 25.44
C ASN A 139 -2.23 20.53 24.43
N MET A 140 -2.86 19.39 24.16
CA MET A 140 -2.47 18.42 23.14
C MET A 140 -3.39 18.55 21.92
N ILE A 141 -2.81 18.53 20.73
CA ILE A 141 -3.51 18.59 19.45
C ILE A 141 -2.96 17.46 18.60
N GLU A 142 -3.78 16.49 18.22
CA GLU A 142 -3.33 15.35 17.42
C GLU A 142 -4.00 15.32 16.04
N PHE A 143 -3.22 14.99 15.01
CA PHE A 143 -3.62 14.88 13.61
C PHE A 143 -3.17 13.55 13.01
N ASP A 144 -3.48 12.45 13.68
CA ASP A 144 -3.10 11.13 13.18
C ASP A 144 -3.85 10.76 11.90
N ASN A 145 -3.14 10.05 11.03
CA ASN A 145 -3.60 9.63 9.71
C ASN A 145 -4.06 10.81 8.80
N SER A 146 -3.50 12.00 9.03
CA SER A 146 -3.80 13.23 8.28
C SER A 146 -3.09 13.32 6.94
N SER A 147 -3.46 14.33 6.14
CA SER A 147 -2.86 14.68 4.84
C SER A 147 -2.55 16.17 4.73
N ILE A 148 -1.76 16.67 5.68
CA ILE A 148 -1.41 18.08 5.84
C ILE A 148 0.00 18.34 5.32
N SER A 149 0.17 19.37 4.48
CA SER A 149 1.48 19.78 3.95
C SER A 149 1.97 21.12 4.49
N ASP A 150 1.08 21.91 5.06
CA ASP A 150 1.33 23.25 5.55
C ASP A 150 0.62 23.45 6.90
N PHE A 151 1.37 23.39 7.99
CA PHE A 151 0.86 23.64 9.34
C PHE A 151 0.85 25.13 9.71
N SER A 152 1.26 26.04 8.82
CA SER A 152 1.23 27.48 9.09
C SER A 152 -0.15 28.11 9.40
N PRO A 153 -1.31 27.51 9.04
CA PRO A 153 -2.61 27.93 9.58
C PRO A 153 -2.67 27.89 11.12
N LEU A 154 -1.89 27.02 11.75
CA LEU A 154 -1.78 26.90 13.22
C LEU A 154 -0.84 27.93 13.85
N LYS A 155 -0.41 28.93 13.09
CA LYS A 155 0.25 30.11 13.65
C LYS A 155 -0.66 30.78 14.67
N GLY A 156 -0.12 31.05 15.85
CA GLY A 156 -0.84 31.48 17.05
C GLY A 156 -0.82 30.44 18.16
N THR A 157 -0.57 29.17 17.86
CA THR A 157 -0.41 28.12 18.88
C THR A 157 0.83 28.36 19.75
N GLU A 158 1.88 28.97 19.19
CA GLU A 158 3.15 29.24 19.88
C GLU A 158 3.04 30.19 21.07
N THR A 159 1.91 30.90 21.20
CA THR A 159 1.62 31.81 22.33
C THR A 159 0.89 31.13 23.48
N GLY A 160 0.44 29.88 23.29
CA GLY A 160 -0.14 29.06 24.35
C GLY A 160 0.84 28.85 25.50
N LYS A 161 0.35 28.38 26.66
CA LYS A 161 1.23 28.16 27.83
C LYS A 161 2.20 26.98 27.62
N SER A 162 1.67 25.87 27.13
CA SER A 162 2.39 24.68 26.71
C SER A 162 1.49 23.95 25.73
N VAL A 163 1.92 23.83 24.48
CA VAL A 163 1.12 23.20 23.42
C VAL A 163 1.95 22.07 22.82
N MET A 164 1.31 20.95 22.55
CA MET A 164 1.87 19.86 21.75
C MET A 164 1.01 19.71 20.52
N ILE A 165 1.64 19.72 19.34
CA ILE A 165 1.01 19.33 18.08
C ILE A 165 1.69 18.04 17.65
N ASP A 166 0.90 16.98 17.55
CA ASP A 166 1.36 15.66 17.13
C ASP A 166 0.72 15.26 15.78
N ALA A 167 1.55 14.79 14.86
CA ALA A 167 1.15 14.36 13.51
C ALA A 167 2.09 13.23 13.03
N VAL A 168 2.17 12.15 13.81
CA VAL A 168 3.09 11.02 13.60
C VAL A 168 2.73 10.17 12.37
N SER A 169 1.48 10.22 11.92
CA SER A 169 0.99 9.41 10.78
C SER A 169 0.50 10.28 9.62
N ASN A 170 1.24 11.34 9.26
CA ASN A 170 0.84 12.27 8.20
C ASN A 170 1.28 11.78 6.80
N THR A 171 0.35 11.76 5.83
CA THR A 171 0.60 11.29 4.45
C THR A 171 0.21 12.33 3.41
N ILE A 172 1.20 12.82 2.66
CA ILE A 172 1.03 13.80 1.57
C ILE A 172 1.03 13.06 0.24
N THR A 173 0.01 13.28 -0.59
CA THR A 173 -0.01 12.78 -1.97
C THR A 173 0.26 13.92 -2.97
N ASP A 174 1.42 13.87 -3.63
CA ASP A 174 1.76 14.77 -4.73
C ASP A 174 1.55 14.05 -6.07
N LYS A 175 0.72 14.63 -6.94
CA LYS A 175 0.36 14.05 -8.24
C LYS A 175 1.46 14.25 -9.30
N THR A 176 2.53 14.96 -8.98
CA THR A 176 3.67 15.21 -9.87
C THR A 176 4.47 13.92 -10.04
N PRO A 177 4.56 13.36 -11.25
CA PRO A 177 5.29 12.12 -11.46
C PRO A 177 6.80 12.34 -11.38
N VAL A 178 7.50 11.38 -10.77
CA VAL A 178 8.96 11.24 -10.83
C VAL A 178 9.31 10.15 -11.84
N TYR A 179 10.24 10.44 -12.74
CA TYR A 179 10.75 9.43 -13.66
C TYR A 179 11.96 8.71 -13.07
N ALA A 180 12.08 7.42 -13.35
CA ALA A 180 13.24 6.61 -13.02
C ALA A 180 13.77 5.90 -14.26
N VAL A 181 15.06 5.57 -14.22
CA VAL A 181 15.73 4.76 -15.24
C VAL A 181 16.22 3.48 -14.55
N ASP A 182 15.89 2.33 -15.11
CA ASP A 182 16.26 1.04 -14.53
C ASP A 182 17.78 0.94 -14.28
N GLY A 183 18.15 0.56 -13.06
CA GLY A 183 19.54 0.46 -12.60
C GLY A 183 20.27 1.78 -12.30
N GLU A 184 19.62 2.94 -12.44
CA GLU A 184 20.21 4.24 -12.12
C GLU A 184 19.58 4.85 -10.85
N PRO A 185 20.32 5.70 -10.10
CA PRO A 185 19.74 6.47 -8.99
C PRO A 185 18.59 7.38 -9.44
N ILE A 186 17.61 7.58 -8.56
CA ILE A 186 16.48 8.48 -8.79
C ILE A 186 16.77 9.81 -8.10
N SER A 187 16.93 10.89 -8.88
CA SER A 187 17.01 12.24 -8.34
C SER A 187 15.65 12.94 -8.44
N PHE A 188 15.19 13.57 -7.37
CA PHE A 188 13.89 14.23 -7.32
C PHE A 188 13.89 15.46 -6.41
N THR A 189 12.79 16.22 -6.46
CA THR A 189 12.57 17.39 -5.61
C THR A 189 11.32 17.16 -4.79
N ALA A 190 11.44 17.29 -3.48
CA ALA A 190 10.34 17.15 -2.55
C ALA A 190 9.42 18.39 -2.60
N PRO A 191 8.09 18.23 -2.48
CA PRO A 191 7.23 19.34 -2.16
C PRO A 191 7.58 19.88 -0.76
N LYS A 192 7.23 21.13 -0.51
CA LYS A 192 7.44 21.76 0.78
C LYS A 192 6.61 21.07 1.86
N PHE A 193 7.14 21.08 3.08
CA PHE A 193 6.43 20.65 4.28
C PHE A 193 6.63 21.70 5.36
N LEU A 194 5.60 22.51 5.65
CA LEU A 194 5.76 23.69 6.50
C LEU A 194 5.33 23.42 7.94
N ASP A 195 6.16 23.83 8.89
CA ASP A 195 5.82 23.87 10.32
C ASP A 195 4.80 25.00 10.62
N PRO A 196 4.30 25.10 11.87
CA PRO A 196 3.42 26.20 12.28
C PRO A 196 3.99 27.63 12.10
N SER A 197 5.32 27.79 12.02
CA SER A 197 5.97 29.08 11.76
C SER A 197 6.16 29.39 10.26
N GLY A 198 5.89 28.43 9.39
CA GLY A 198 6.07 28.51 7.93
C GLY A 198 7.48 28.13 7.45
N VAL A 199 8.30 27.51 8.30
CA VAL A 199 9.62 26.97 7.96
C VAL A 199 9.44 25.64 7.23
N ASP A 200 10.17 25.48 6.12
CA ASP A 200 10.16 24.26 5.33
C ASP A 200 11.06 23.18 5.94
N LEU A 201 10.44 22.06 6.33
CA LEU A 201 11.05 20.92 6.98
C LEU A 201 11.29 19.75 6.04
N ALA A 202 10.83 19.81 4.78
CA ALA A 202 11.13 18.78 3.78
C ALA A 202 12.63 18.44 3.65
N PRO A 203 13.59 19.40 3.80
CA PRO A 203 15.01 19.09 3.82
C PRO A 203 15.46 18.09 4.91
N GLN A 204 14.63 17.81 5.92
CA GLN A 204 14.91 16.88 7.02
C GLN A 204 14.49 15.43 6.71
N TYR A 205 13.96 15.14 5.52
CA TYR A 205 13.65 13.77 5.12
C TYR A 205 14.91 12.90 5.01
N THR A 206 14.81 11.67 5.52
CA THR A 206 15.95 10.75 5.64
C THR A 206 15.62 9.34 5.17
N TYR A 207 14.37 9.08 4.82
CA TYR A 207 13.89 7.74 4.54
C TYR A 207 13.11 7.68 3.23
N SER A 208 13.22 6.56 2.53
CA SER A 208 12.32 6.17 1.46
C SER A 208 11.90 4.71 1.59
N GLY A 209 10.60 4.47 1.51
CA GLY A 209 10.01 3.13 1.44
C GLY A 209 10.16 2.46 0.07
N SER A 210 10.57 3.21 -0.96
CA SER A 210 10.65 2.74 -2.35
C SER A 210 11.99 2.11 -2.71
N THR A 211 12.67 1.49 -1.74
CA THR A 211 13.90 0.70 -1.95
C THR A 211 13.62 -0.79 -1.89
N THR A 212 14.54 -1.61 -2.37
CA THR A 212 14.46 -3.06 -2.16
C THR A 212 14.43 -3.41 -0.67
N SER A 213 13.90 -4.57 -0.29
CA SER A 213 13.84 -5.00 1.12
C SER A 213 15.22 -5.10 1.79
N ALA A 214 16.30 -5.30 1.01
CA ALA A 214 17.67 -5.34 1.54
C ALA A 214 18.19 -3.95 1.95
N ASP A 215 17.62 -2.89 1.37
CA ASP A 215 18.04 -1.49 1.57
C ASP A 215 17.05 -0.67 2.40
N LEU A 216 15.96 -1.29 2.85
CA LEU A 216 14.90 -0.64 3.63
C LEU A 216 15.34 -0.37 5.08
N LYS A 217 15.86 0.82 5.34
CA LYS A 217 16.34 1.25 6.67
C LYS A 217 16.27 2.77 6.82
N ASN A 218 16.25 3.26 8.06
CA ASN A 218 16.40 4.69 8.33
C ASN A 218 17.72 5.22 7.73
N GLY A 219 17.68 6.41 7.13
CA GLY A 219 18.84 7.02 6.47
C GLY A 219 19.18 6.45 5.10
N ASN A 220 18.24 5.79 4.41
CA ASN A 220 18.43 5.27 3.04
C ASN A 220 18.15 6.32 1.94
N LEU A 221 17.74 7.54 2.30
CA LEU A 221 17.57 8.65 1.37
C LEU A 221 18.73 9.65 1.51
N THR A 222 19.31 10.08 0.39
CA THR A 222 20.42 11.05 0.38
C THR A 222 19.90 12.44 0.04
N SER A 223 20.21 13.45 0.88
CA SER A 223 19.96 14.85 0.56
C SER A 223 21.08 15.42 -0.32
N ASP A 224 20.69 16.06 -1.43
CA ASP A 224 21.58 16.82 -2.30
C ASP A 224 21.63 18.32 -1.92
N GLY A 225 20.98 18.68 -0.80
CA GLY A 225 20.83 20.03 -0.29
C GLY A 225 19.47 20.65 -0.61
N GLY A 226 18.87 21.34 0.38
CA GLY A 226 17.54 21.91 0.25
C GLY A 226 16.47 20.82 0.10
N ASP A 227 15.60 21.00 -0.88
CA ASP A 227 14.47 20.12 -1.23
C ASP A 227 14.84 19.01 -2.23
N LYS A 228 16.14 18.83 -2.54
CA LYS A 228 16.60 17.86 -3.53
C LYS A 228 17.17 16.60 -2.90
N PHE A 229 16.80 15.47 -3.48
CA PHE A 229 17.17 14.16 -2.96
C PHE A 229 17.58 13.21 -4.08
N THR A 230 18.42 12.26 -3.70
CA THR A 230 18.79 11.11 -4.53
C THR A 230 18.51 9.82 -3.77
N LEU A 231 17.79 8.91 -4.42
CA LEU A 231 17.51 7.55 -3.95
C LEU A 231 18.31 6.54 -4.76
N THR A 232 19.14 5.76 -4.07
CA THR A 232 19.86 4.61 -4.65
C THR A 232 19.15 3.31 -4.29
N ASN A 233 19.34 2.26 -5.09
CA ASN A 233 18.75 0.94 -4.86
C ASN A 233 17.22 0.96 -4.74
N ALA A 234 16.59 1.82 -5.55
CA ALA A 234 15.14 1.87 -5.65
C ALA A 234 14.60 0.53 -6.14
N ASP A 235 13.43 0.13 -5.64
CA ASP A 235 12.74 -1.07 -6.11
C ASP A 235 12.20 -0.84 -7.54
N PRO A 236 12.70 -1.56 -8.56
CA PRO A 236 12.26 -1.38 -9.96
C PRO A 236 10.79 -1.73 -10.20
N THR A 237 10.13 -2.37 -9.24
CA THR A 237 8.71 -2.70 -9.30
C THR A 237 7.82 -1.58 -8.76
N ALA A 238 8.39 -0.66 -7.95
CA ALA A 238 7.64 0.40 -7.29
C ALA A 238 6.92 1.31 -8.30
N LYS A 239 5.63 1.57 -8.07
CA LYS A 239 4.80 2.50 -8.86
C LYS A 239 4.63 3.86 -8.20
N THR A 240 5.05 3.95 -6.94
CA THR A 240 5.02 5.16 -6.13
C THR A 240 6.40 5.34 -5.52
N LEU A 241 6.90 6.58 -5.59
CA LEU A 241 8.03 7.04 -4.81
C LEU A 241 7.49 7.53 -3.46
N SER A 242 7.75 6.76 -2.41
CA SER A 242 7.33 7.01 -1.04
C SER A 242 8.57 7.39 -0.22
N TYR A 243 8.60 8.59 0.33
CA TYR A 243 9.74 9.12 1.06
C TYR A 243 9.32 10.10 2.16
N GLY A 244 10.19 10.36 3.11
CA GLY A 244 9.91 11.26 4.20
C GLY A 244 10.70 10.94 5.46
N ASN A 245 9.99 10.87 6.57
CA ASN A 245 10.52 10.47 7.87
C ASN A 245 10.31 8.96 8.10
N TYR A 246 11.18 8.34 8.90
CA TYR A 246 11.11 6.90 9.19
C TYR A 246 10.00 6.53 10.19
N GLY A 247 9.57 7.49 11.02
CA GLY A 247 8.50 7.33 12.01
C GLY A 247 8.76 6.18 13.00
N PHE A 248 7.70 5.45 13.32
CA PHE A 248 7.70 4.32 14.26
C PHE A 248 7.78 2.93 13.59
N HIS A 249 8.12 2.86 12.29
CA HIS A 249 8.04 1.62 11.50
C HIS A 249 8.65 0.36 12.16
N ASN A 250 9.80 0.48 12.83
CA ASN A 250 10.43 -0.60 13.62
C ASN A 250 10.72 -0.16 15.06
N GLY A 251 9.81 0.63 15.63
CA GLY A 251 9.99 1.31 16.90
C GLY A 251 10.73 2.64 16.78
N PHE A 252 10.66 3.43 17.85
CA PHE A 252 11.26 4.76 17.89
C PHE A 252 12.78 4.69 17.72
N THR A 253 13.31 5.44 16.76
CA THR A 253 14.74 5.67 16.59
C THR A 253 14.99 7.17 16.66
N LYS A 254 15.99 7.63 17.41
CA LYS A 254 16.30 9.06 17.48
C LYS A 254 16.51 9.64 16.09
N GLY A 255 15.76 10.70 15.75
CA GLY A 255 15.78 11.34 14.43
C GLY A 255 14.96 10.62 13.36
N SER A 256 14.11 9.65 13.73
CA SER A 256 13.16 9.02 12.80
C SER A 256 11.98 9.93 12.46
N MET A 257 11.77 11.01 13.21
CA MET A 257 10.70 11.97 13.03
C MET A 257 11.20 13.39 13.31
N ILE A 258 10.44 14.38 12.87
CA ILE A 258 10.67 15.80 13.16
C ILE A 258 10.16 16.07 14.57
N GLN A 259 10.98 16.74 15.37
CA GLN A 259 10.65 17.19 16.72
C GLN A 259 11.32 18.54 16.96
N GLU A 260 10.53 19.60 17.11
CA GLU A 260 11.06 20.94 17.35
C GLU A 260 10.15 21.79 18.26
N ASN A 261 10.71 22.87 18.80
CA ASN A 261 9.93 23.85 19.53
C ASN A 261 9.72 25.09 18.67
N VAL A 262 8.46 25.40 18.39
CA VAL A 262 8.00 26.62 17.75
C VAL A 262 7.40 27.52 18.84
N GLY A 263 8.23 28.37 19.44
CA GLY A 263 7.85 29.13 20.64
C GLY A 263 7.52 28.20 21.82
N ASN A 264 6.30 28.27 22.36
CA ASN A 264 5.82 27.36 23.41
C ASN A 264 5.12 26.10 22.87
N THR A 265 5.07 25.94 21.54
CA THR A 265 4.53 24.74 20.90
C THR A 265 5.65 23.74 20.65
N TYR A 266 5.51 22.53 21.18
CA TYR A 266 6.29 21.38 20.75
C TYR A 266 5.59 20.75 19.55
N PHE A 267 6.25 20.78 18.39
CA PHE A 267 5.73 20.21 17.14
C PHE A 267 6.47 18.92 16.85
N GLU A 268 5.73 17.83 16.67
CA GLU A 268 6.29 16.59 16.17
C GLU A 268 5.49 15.99 15.02
N SER A 269 6.21 15.40 14.07
CA SER A 269 5.59 14.77 12.91
C SER A 269 6.49 13.71 12.31
N ALA A 270 5.89 12.62 11.85
CA ALA A 270 6.49 11.73 10.88
C ALA A 270 5.64 11.75 9.60
N THR A 271 6.18 12.40 8.56
CA THR A 271 5.47 12.60 7.31
C THR A 271 5.97 11.65 6.23
N THR A 272 5.05 11.05 5.47
CA THR A 272 5.32 10.31 4.24
C THR A 272 4.76 11.09 3.04
N VAL A 273 5.58 11.29 2.01
CA VAL A 273 5.20 11.87 0.73
C VAL A 273 5.16 10.77 -0.32
N ASN A 274 4.06 10.72 -1.07
CA ASN A 274 3.83 9.77 -2.16
C ASN A 274 3.74 10.51 -3.50
N GLN A 275 4.60 10.14 -4.46
CA GLN A 275 4.57 10.63 -5.84
C GLN A 275 4.48 9.46 -6.84
N PRO A 276 3.76 9.58 -7.97
CA PRO A 276 3.78 8.55 -9.02
C PRO A 276 5.20 8.32 -9.54
N LEU A 277 5.62 7.05 -9.62
CA LEU A 277 6.95 6.65 -10.11
C LEU A 277 6.84 5.97 -11.47
N ILE A 278 7.46 6.57 -12.49
CA ILE A 278 7.39 6.11 -13.88
C ILE A 278 8.76 5.58 -14.32
N TRP A 279 8.84 4.27 -14.49
CA TRP A 279 10.06 3.58 -14.92
C TRP A 279 10.28 3.63 -16.43
N GLN A 280 11.53 3.85 -16.81
CA GLN A 280 12.05 3.69 -18.16
C GLN A 280 13.12 2.60 -18.16
N ALA A 281 13.08 1.68 -19.11
CA ALA A 281 14.17 0.71 -19.30
C ALA A 281 15.50 1.40 -19.65
N HIS A 282 15.42 2.55 -20.34
CA HIS A 282 16.55 3.36 -20.77
C HIS A 282 16.14 4.83 -20.79
N PRO A 283 17.04 5.80 -20.57
CA PRO A 283 16.70 7.21 -20.72
C PRO A 283 16.41 7.52 -22.20
N THR A 284 15.40 8.34 -22.46
CA THR A 284 14.90 8.55 -23.84
C THR A 284 14.93 9.99 -24.31
N VAL A 285 15.19 10.16 -25.61
CA VAL A 285 15.04 11.43 -26.33
C VAL A 285 14.07 11.21 -27.48
N THR A 286 12.93 11.89 -27.46
CA THR A 286 11.96 11.90 -28.56
C THR A 286 12.19 13.11 -29.46
N ILE A 287 12.47 12.85 -30.73
CA ILE A 287 12.65 13.85 -31.77
C ILE A 287 11.33 14.11 -32.47
N LYS A 288 10.88 15.37 -32.45
CA LYS A 288 9.73 15.87 -33.22
C LYS A 288 10.21 16.63 -34.44
N TYR A 289 9.77 16.21 -35.62
CA TYR A 289 10.13 16.84 -36.90
C TYR A 289 8.98 17.74 -37.34
N VAL A 290 9.23 19.05 -37.42
CA VAL A 290 8.19 20.05 -37.70
C VAL A 290 8.61 20.99 -38.82
N SER A 291 7.63 21.64 -39.45
CA SER A 291 7.85 22.69 -40.44
C SER A 291 8.44 23.95 -39.80
N SER A 292 8.82 24.93 -40.63
CA SER A 292 9.24 26.26 -40.16
C SER A 292 8.17 26.98 -39.34
N THR A 293 6.89 26.63 -39.53
CA THR A 293 5.76 27.17 -38.75
C THR A 293 5.44 26.34 -37.50
N GLY A 294 6.14 25.23 -37.26
CA GLY A 294 5.92 24.34 -36.11
C GLY A 294 4.90 23.22 -36.35
N ALA A 295 4.32 23.12 -37.54
CA ALA A 295 3.37 22.04 -37.87
C ALA A 295 4.11 20.69 -38.03
N PRO A 296 3.58 19.56 -37.53
CA PRO A 296 4.22 18.26 -37.69
C PRO A 296 4.46 17.90 -39.15
N ILE A 297 5.67 17.43 -39.47
CA ILE A 297 5.94 16.78 -40.75
C ILE A 297 5.35 15.38 -40.66
N MET A 298 4.54 14.98 -41.63
CA MET A 298 3.80 13.71 -41.56
C MET A 298 4.51 12.59 -42.33
N LYS A 299 4.43 11.36 -41.81
CA LYS A 299 4.69 10.11 -42.53
C LYS A 299 3.54 9.80 -43.51
N LYS A 300 3.72 8.80 -44.37
CA LYS A 300 2.60 8.23 -45.15
C LYS A 300 1.49 7.78 -44.19
N LYS A 301 0.23 8.00 -44.57
CA LYS A 301 -0.99 7.77 -43.74
C LYS A 301 -1.25 8.79 -42.62
N GLY A 302 -0.63 9.97 -42.65
CA GLY A 302 -1.04 11.11 -41.80
C GLY A 302 -0.54 11.08 -40.35
N VAL A 303 0.37 10.17 -40.01
CA VAL A 303 0.98 10.09 -38.66
C VAL A 303 2.16 11.06 -38.58
N PRO A 304 2.32 11.86 -37.50
CA PRO A 304 3.50 12.70 -37.28
C PRO A 304 4.80 11.91 -37.38
N LEU A 305 5.79 12.49 -38.06
CA LEU A 305 7.16 11.99 -38.08
C LEU A 305 7.80 12.26 -36.73
N THR A 306 8.03 11.19 -35.98
CA THR A 306 8.80 11.15 -34.74
C THR A 306 9.83 10.02 -34.79
N LYS A 307 10.90 10.19 -34.00
CA LYS A 307 11.94 9.19 -33.75
C LYS A 307 12.30 9.23 -32.27
N THR A 308 12.37 8.08 -31.62
CA THR A 308 12.82 7.97 -30.23
C THR A 308 14.21 7.34 -30.21
N LEU A 309 15.13 7.96 -29.48
CA LEU A 309 16.45 7.42 -29.19
C LEU A 309 16.48 6.95 -27.74
N SER A 310 17.01 5.76 -27.50
CA SER A 310 17.27 5.24 -26.16
C SER A 310 18.77 5.30 -25.88
N GLY A 311 19.13 5.87 -24.73
CA GLY A 311 20.51 5.89 -24.24
C GLY A 311 20.88 4.61 -23.50
N THR A 312 22.12 4.52 -23.02
CA THR A 312 22.55 3.41 -22.16
C THR A 312 22.47 3.75 -20.68
N LYS A 313 22.77 5.00 -20.31
CA LYS A 313 22.71 5.52 -18.93
C LYS A 313 22.46 7.01 -18.89
N ILE A 314 22.05 7.53 -17.73
CA ILE A 314 21.93 8.98 -17.50
C ILE A 314 23.32 9.63 -17.70
N GLY A 315 23.34 10.80 -18.33
CA GLY A 315 24.55 11.55 -18.67
C GLY A 315 25.31 11.04 -19.90
N SER A 316 24.95 9.88 -20.48
CA SER A 316 25.57 9.42 -21.73
C SER A 316 25.23 10.36 -22.90
N ALA A 317 26.16 10.51 -23.85
CA ALA A 317 25.99 11.46 -24.94
C ALA A 317 25.11 10.91 -26.09
N PHE A 318 24.35 11.77 -26.74
CA PHE A 318 23.68 11.49 -28.02
C PHE A 318 24.09 12.50 -29.11
N ASP A 319 23.95 12.10 -30.37
CA ASP A 319 24.27 12.92 -31.54
C ASP A 319 23.16 12.82 -32.61
N LEU A 320 22.54 13.95 -32.89
CA LEU A 320 21.44 14.13 -33.85
C LEU A 320 21.92 14.64 -35.21
N ALA A 321 23.22 14.62 -35.50
CA ALA A 321 23.77 15.07 -36.77
C ALA A 321 23.14 14.35 -37.97
N ALA A 322 22.85 13.05 -37.84
CA ALA A 322 22.14 12.29 -38.87
C ALA A 322 20.70 12.80 -39.08
N ASP A 323 20.02 13.16 -37.99
CA ASP A 323 18.63 13.65 -38.02
C ASP A 323 18.52 15.05 -38.62
N SER A 324 19.60 15.82 -38.74
CA SER A 324 19.62 17.08 -39.50
C SER A 324 19.35 16.91 -41.00
N ARG A 325 19.48 15.68 -41.51
CA ARG A 325 19.28 15.33 -42.93
C ARG A 325 17.91 14.69 -43.10
N LEU A 326 17.00 15.42 -43.73
CA LEU A 326 15.66 14.93 -44.04
C LEU A 326 15.36 15.18 -45.53
N ASP A 327 15.04 14.12 -46.27
CA ASP A 327 14.86 14.18 -47.72
C ASP A 327 13.79 15.20 -48.13
N GLY A 328 14.16 16.13 -49.01
CA GLY A 328 13.27 17.21 -49.47
C GLY A 328 13.07 18.34 -48.47
N TYR A 329 13.83 18.35 -47.36
CA TYR A 329 13.76 19.35 -46.31
C TYR A 329 15.17 19.84 -45.92
N LYS A 330 15.27 21.10 -45.50
CA LYS A 330 16.49 21.70 -44.94
C LYS A 330 16.22 22.08 -43.49
N LEU A 331 17.04 21.60 -42.56
CA LEU A 331 16.95 22.00 -41.15
C LEU A 331 17.16 23.51 -41.02
N THR A 332 16.31 24.16 -40.24
CA THR A 332 16.39 25.59 -39.92
C THR A 332 16.69 25.85 -38.45
N SER A 333 16.34 24.93 -37.55
CA SER A 333 16.65 25.04 -36.12
C SER A 333 16.60 23.67 -35.42
N PRO A 334 17.47 23.40 -34.42
CA PRO A 334 18.59 24.23 -33.97
C PRO A 334 19.79 24.14 -34.92
N ALA A 335 20.53 25.24 -35.10
CA ALA A 335 21.70 25.26 -35.99
C ALA A 335 22.98 24.67 -35.37
N LYS A 336 23.05 24.55 -34.03
CA LYS A 336 24.28 24.15 -33.29
C LYS A 336 24.06 23.21 -32.09
N LEU A 337 22.83 22.82 -31.77
CA LEU A 337 22.48 21.97 -30.60
C LEU A 337 21.99 20.60 -31.06
N LEU A 338 22.84 19.85 -31.76
CA LEU A 338 22.53 18.47 -32.18
C LEU A 338 23.17 17.42 -31.28
N LYS A 339 24.02 17.83 -30.33
CA LYS A 339 24.64 16.93 -29.35
C LYS A 339 24.16 17.31 -27.96
N GLY A 340 23.98 16.32 -27.11
CA GLY A 340 23.55 16.50 -25.74
C GLY A 340 23.83 15.24 -24.92
N ALA A 341 23.30 15.22 -23.71
CA ALA A 341 23.36 14.06 -22.82
C ALA A 341 21.95 13.67 -22.38
N TYR A 342 21.73 12.37 -22.23
CA TYR A 342 20.49 11.81 -21.70
C TYR A 342 20.27 12.25 -20.25
N THR A 343 19.06 12.65 -19.92
CA THR A 343 18.64 12.95 -18.54
C THR A 343 17.75 11.85 -17.98
N GLN A 344 17.45 11.90 -16.68
CA GLN A 344 16.46 11.03 -16.05
C GLN A 344 15.08 11.18 -16.71
N ASP A 345 14.58 12.42 -16.80
CA ASP A 345 13.30 12.70 -17.41
C ASP A 345 13.33 12.48 -18.93
N PRO A 346 12.26 11.91 -19.53
CA PRO A 346 12.13 11.80 -20.97
C PRO A 346 12.27 13.16 -21.67
N GLN A 347 13.25 13.28 -22.55
CA GLN A 347 13.51 14.53 -23.25
C GLN A 347 12.73 14.60 -24.56
N THR A 348 12.29 15.81 -24.94
CA THR A 348 11.76 16.06 -26.29
C THR A 348 12.57 17.13 -27.00
N ILE A 349 13.12 16.79 -28.17
CA ILE A 349 13.86 17.71 -29.03
C ILE A 349 13.05 17.98 -30.29
N THR A 350 12.83 19.25 -30.60
CA THR A 350 12.11 19.66 -31.81
C THR A 350 13.08 20.15 -32.88
N LEU A 351 13.09 19.47 -34.03
CA LEU A 351 13.85 19.85 -35.22
C LEU A 351 12.92 20.52 -36.23
N LYS A 352 13.20 21.79 -36.56
CA LYS A 352 12.41 22.60 -37.49
C LYS A 352 13.03 22.55 -38.89
N TYR A 353 12.20 22.35 -39.92
CA TYR A 353 12.65 22.26 -41.30
C TYR A 353 11.83 23.12 -42.26
N ARG A 354 12.49 23.56 -43.33
CA ARG A 354 11.87 24.17 -44.50
C ARG A 354 11.91 23.18 -45.67
N LYS A 355 10.80 23.04 -46.40
CA LYS A 355 10.73 22.22 -47.62
C LYS A 355 11.63 22.81 -48.73
N VAL A 356 12.41 21.96 -49.39
CA VAL A 356 13.23 22.33 -50.55
C VAL A 356 12.39 22.11 -51.81
N ALA A 357 12.31 23.11 -52.69
CA ALA A 357 11.58 22.97 -53.95
C ALA A 357 12.28 21.93 -54.84
N LYS A 358 11.51 21.00 -55.43
CA LYS A 358 12.05 20.06 -56.43
C LYS A 358 12.48 20.85 -57.67
N PRO A 359 13.62 20.53 -58.32
CA PRO A 359 13.90 21.04 -59.65
C PRO A 359 12.81 20.58 -60.62
N HIS A 360 12.24 21.49 -61.40
CA HIS A 360 11.36 21.14 -62.51
C HIS A 360 12.19 20.53 -63.64
N THR A 361 12.06 19.23 -63.91
CA THR A 361 12.56 18.60 -65.14
C THR A 361 11.38 18.19 -66.02
N LYS A 362 11.30 18.79 -67.21
CA LYS A 362 10.42 18.41 -68.34
C LYS A 362 10.74 16.98 -68.82
N PRO A 363 9.75 16.26 -69.41
CA PRO A 363 9.91 14.86 -69.81
C PRO A 363 10.63 14.71 -71.16
N VAL A 364 11.44 13.65 -71.31
CA VAL A 364 11.97 13.16 -72.59
C VAL A 364 11.77 11.63 -72.65
N ALA A 365 11.53 11.16 -73.87
CA ALA A 365 10.89 9.93 -74.30
C ALA A 365 11.73 8.64 -74.28
N GLU A 366 11.00 7.53 -74.51
CA GLU A 366 11.34 6.10 -74.54
C GLU A 366 12.36 5.64 -75.60
N SER A 367 13.01 4.49 -75.29
CA SER A 367 13.34 3.34 -76.16
C SER A 367 14.27 2.40 -75.35
N THR A 368 14.30 1.06 -75.38
CA THR A 368 13.48 -0.09 -75.82
C THR A 368 14.03 -1.34 -75.10
N THR A 369 13.22 -2.39 -74.98
CA THR A 369 13.39 -3.63 -74.18
C THR A 369 14.26 -4.73 -74.88
N PRO A 370 14.63 -5.88 -74.25
CA PRO A 370 13.71 -7.02 -74.13
C PRO A 370 13.78 -7.90 -72.86
N SER A 371 12.66 -8.62 -72.70
CA SER A 371 12.17 -9.45 -71.61
C SER A 371 12.55 -10.94 -71.77
N VAL A 372 12.72 -11.67 -70.66
CA VAL A 372 12.49 -13.13 -70.58
C VAL A 372 11.70 -13.44 -69.29
N LYS A 373 10.69 -14.32 -69.41
CA LYS A 373 9.72 -14.77 -68.39
C LYS A 373 9.86 -16.31 -68.15
N PRO A 374 9.11 -16.98 -67.24
CA PRO A 374 9.65 -17.73 -66.08
C PRO A 374 9.32 -19.25 -66.04
N ALA A 375 9.90 -20.03 -65.11
CA ALA A 375 9.37 -21.33 -64.65
C ALA A 375 10.04 -21.79 -63.31
N VAL A 376 9.35 -22.07 -62.20
CA VAL A 376 8.62 -23.29 -61.71
C VAL A 376 9.39 -24.02 -60.59
N LYS A 377 8.68 -24.32 -59.48
CA LYS A 377 9.09 -25.16 -58.32
C LYS A 377 9.36 -26.62 -58.72
N PRO A 378 10.17 -27.40 -57.96
CA PRO A 378 9.53 -28.47 -57.16
C PRO A 378 10.21 -28.89 -55.82
N ALA A 379 9.34 -29.41 -54.93
CA ALA A 379 9.39 -30.56 -54.02
C ALA A 379 10.62 -30.96 -53.15
N LYS A 380 10.29 -31.40 -51.93
CA LYS A 380 11.15 -31.92 -50.83
C LYS A 380 11.36 -33.45 -50.87
N LYS A 381 12.44 -33.85 -50.17
CA LYS A 381 12.81 -35.15 -49.50
C LYS A 381 13.57 -36.19 -50.35
N PRO A 382 14.34 -37.15 -49.76
CA PRO A 382 14.67 -37.39 -48.33
C PRO A 382 16.17 -37.70 -48.03
N VAL A 383 16.66 -37.57 -46.78
CA VAL A 383 17.84 -38.35 -46.31
C VAL A 383 17.76 -38.72 -44.82
N SER A 384 17.78 -40.04 -44.60
CA SER A 384 18.37 -40.91 -43.56
C SER A 384 18.24 -40.64 -42.04
N LYS A 385 17.89 -41.72 -41.33
CA LYS A 385 17.75 -41.89 -39.88
C LYS A 385 19.10 -42.22 -39.23
N THR A 386 19.50 -41.46 -38.23
CA THR A 386 20.44 -41.92 -37.19
C THR A 386 19.65 -42.40 -35.96
N LYS A 387 20.05 -43.55 -35.43
CA LYS A 387 19.45 -44.27 -34.31
C LYS A 387 19.98 -43.63 -33.02
N HIS A 388 19.14 -42.98 -32.21
CA HIS A 388 19.50 -42.57 -30.85
C HIS A 388 19.35 -43.75 -29.87
N PRO A 389 20.19 -43.86 -28.83
CA PRO A 389 20.07 -44.90 -27.80
C PRO A 389 18.81 -44.66 -26.96
N ALA A 390 18.24 -45.73 -26.41
CA ALA A 390 17.17 -45.63 -25.42
C ALA A 390 17.67 -44.88 -24.17
N PRO A 391 16.88 -43.95 -23.58
CA PRO A 391 17.28 -43.27 -22.36
C PRO A 391 17.36 -44.27 -21.20
N ALA A 392 18.38 -44.11 -20.37
CA ALA A 392 18.48 -44.82 -19.10
C ALA A 392 17.21 -44.56 -18.28
N ARG A 393 16.52 -45.62 -17.84
CA ARG A 393 15.40 -45.50 -16.90
C ARG A 393 15.99 -45.32 -15.52
N GLU A 394 15.70 -44.18 -14.92
CA GLU A 394 16.05 -43.87 -13.53
C GLU A 394 14.91 -44.35 -12.62
N GLU A 395 15.24 -45.01 -11.51
CA GLU A 395 14.25 -45.36 -10.48
C GLU A 395 13.92 -44.09 -9.68
N VAL A 396 12.64 -43.68 -9.72
CA VAL A 396 12.17 -42.46 -9.06
C VAL A 396 11.35 -42.86 -7.83
N VAL A 397 11.73 -42.37 -6.66
CA VAL A 397 11.01 -42.61 -5.39
C VAL A 397 9.81 -41.69 -5.31
N ILE A 398 8.61 -42.26 -5.22
CA ILE A 398 7.34 -41.52 -5.12
C ILE A 398 6.94 -41.41 -3.66
N HIS A 399 6.72 -40.18 -3.18
CA HIS A 399 6.10 -39.94 -1.89
C HIS A 399 4.59 -39.87 -2.10
N THR A 400 3.88 -40.95 -1.78
CA THR A 400 2.41 -40.99 -1.86
C THR A 400 1.79 -40.15 -0.75
N LEU A 401 0.90 -39.23 -1.13
CA LEU A 401 0.18 -38.35 -0.22
C LEU A 401 -1.05 -39.08 0.32
N THR A 402 -0.86 -39.97 1.30
CA THR A 402 -1.99 -40.75 1.86
C THR A 402 -2.77 -40.02 2.95
N ASN A 403 -2.29 -38.88 3.47
CA ASN A 403 -2.90 -38.13 4.58
C ASN A 403 -2.81 -36.59 4.46
N ASP A 404 -2.56 -36.05 3.26
CA ASP A 404 -2.57 -34.60 3.01
C ASP A 404 -3.92 -34.22 2.36
N PRO A 405 -4.82 -33.53 3.08
CA PRO A 405 -6.18 -33.29 2.63
C PRO A 405 -6.31 -32.14 1.62
N ASP A 406 -5.25 -31.43 1.27
CA ASP A 406 -5.35 -30.22 0.45
C ASP A 406 -4.82 -30.44 -0.98
N LEU A 407 -3.70 -31.15 -1.14
CA LEU A 407 -3.18 -31.53 -2.48
C LEU A 407 -3.99 -32.67 -3.15
N THR A 408 -4.53 -33.59 -2.36
CA THR A 408 -5.38 -34.67 -2.87
C THR A 408 -6.72 -34.17 -3.42
N GLU A 409 -7.23 -33.04 -2.92
CA GLU A 409 -8.50 -32.41 -3.37
C GLU A 409 -8.38 -31.74 -4.74
N ILE A 410 -7.16 -31.42 -5.17
CA ILE A 410 -6.87 -30.93 -6.52
C ILE A 410 -6.33 -32.04 -7.44
N GLY A 411 -6.40 -33.32 -7.04
CA GLY A 411 -6.07 -34.46 -7.90
C GLY A 411 -4.60 -34.92 -7.87
N VAL A 412 -3.81 -34.45 -6.88
CA VAL A 412 -2.41 -34.88 -6.69
C VAL A 412 -2.35 -36.02 -5.66
N HIS A 413 -1.81 -37.17 -6.06
CA HIS A 413 -1.74 -38.39 -5.24
C HIS A 413 -0.32 -38.74 -4.77
N GLY A 414 0.68 -38.06 -5.31
CA GLY A 414 2.06 -38.23 -4.87
C GLY A 414 2.96 -37.12 -5.40
N THR A 415 4.12 -36.96 -4.77
CA THR A 415 5.15 -36.03 -5.22
C THR A 415 6.47 -36.76 -5.45
N THR A 416 7.30 -36.24 -6.33
CA THR A 416 8.66 -36.72 -6.52
C THR A 416 9.57 -35.62 -7.07
N VAL A 417 10.87 -35.86 -7.04
CA VAL A 417 11.87 -34.96 -7.61
C VAL A 417 12.61 -35.70 -8.71
N ILE A 418 12.56 -35.17 -9.94
CA ILE A 418 13.25 -35.73 -11.10
C ILE A 418 14.20 -34.67 -11.62
N ASN A 419 15.51 -34.97 -11.66
CA ASN A 419 16.55 -34.03 -12.09
C ASN A 419 16.53 -32.66 -11.35
N GLY A 420 16.22 -32.68 -10.05
CA GLY A 420 16.18 -31.47 -9.22
C GLY A 420 14.93 -30.60 -9.41
N LYS A 421 13.95 -31.05 -10.19
CA LYS A 421 12.65 -30.39 -10.38
C LYS A 421 11.53 -31.16 -9.67
N PRO A 422 10.58 -30.48 -9.01
CA PRO A 422 9.43 -31.14 -8.38
C PRO A 422 8.40 -31.59 -9.43
N PHE A 423 7.82 -32.77 -9.21
CA PHE A 423 6.76 -33.36 -10.04
C PHE A 423 5.61 -33.86 -9.17
N TYR A 424 4.39 -33.76 -9.71
CA TYR A 424 3.17 -34.31 -9.14
C TYR A 424 2.73 -35.56 -9.89
N LEU A 425 2.31 -36.57 -9.13
CA LEU A 425 1.63 -37.77 -9.64
C LEU A 425 0.12 -37.55 -9.57
N LEU A 426 -0.54 -37.54 -10.72
CA LEU A 426 -1.98 -37.31 -10.83
C LEU A 426 -2.79 -38.60 -10.68
N THR A 427 -4.11 -38.47 -10.54
CA THR A 427 -5.04 -39.59 -10.34
C THR A 427 -5.01 -40.64 -11.45
N ASP A 428 -4.69 -40.24 -12.68
CA ASP A 428 -4.53 -41.12 -13.85
C ASP A 428 -3.14 -41.80 -13.94
N GLY A 429 -2.24 -41.47 -13.01
CA GLY A 429 -0.89 -42.00 -12.94
C GLY A 429 0.15 -41.23 -13.77
N GLU A 430 -0.21 -40.07 -14.33
CA GLU A 430 0.75 -39.22 -15.05
C GLU A 430 1.59 -38.35 -14.10
N PHE A 431 2.83 -38.06 -14.53
CA PHE A 431 3.70 -37.08 -13.87
C PHE A 431 3.67 -35.74 -14.61
N VAL A 432 3.40 -34.67 -13.87
CA VAL A 432 3.48 -33.28 -14.37
C VAL A 432 4.50 -32.51 -13.55
N GLU A 433 5.31 -31.67 -14.20
CA GLU A 433 6.21 -30.75 -13.48
C GLU A 433 5.34 -29.82 -12.63
N ALA A 434 5.63 -29.64 -11.34
CA ALA A 434 4.72 -28.95 -10.43
C ALA A 434 4.37 -27.53 -10.92
N ASN A 435 5.36 -26.82 -11.48
CA ASN A 435 5.17 -25.47 -12.04
C ASN A 435 4.27 -25.41 -13.28
N ASP A 436 4.06 -26.52 -13.97
CA ASP A 436 3.20 -26.60 -15.16
C ASP A 436 1.76 -27.01 -14.78
N TYR A 437 1.49 -27.23 -13.49
CA TYR A 437 0.20 -27.66 -12.97
C TYR A 437 -0.66 -26.46 -12.53
N ASP A 438 -1.09 -25.66 -13.51
CA ASP A 438 -1.94 -24.49 -13.29
C ASP A 438 -3.41 -24.76 -13.67
N ALA A 439 -4.34 -24.10 -12.95
CA ALA A 439 -5.77 -24.01 -13.26
C ALA A 439 -6.66 -25.24 -12.96
N VAL A 440 -6.31 -26.07 -11.97
CA VAL A 440 -7.25 -27.04 -11.36
C VAL A 440 -7.88 -26.43 -10.11
N ALA A 441 -9.21 -26.43 -10.04
CA ALA A 441 -9.98 -25.85 -8.94
C ALA A 441 -10.89 -26.90 -8.29
N SER A 442 -10.82 -27.04 -6.97
CA SER A 442 -11.81 -27.82 -6.21
C SER A 442 -13.11 -27.04 -6.07
N THR A 443 -14.21 -27.71 -5.73
CA THR A 443 -15.49 -27.06 -5.36
C THR A 443 -15.68 -26.92 -3.84
N LYS A 444 -14.62 -27.22 -3.07
CA LYS A 444 -14.65 -27.21 -1.61
C LYS A 444 -14.68 -25.77 -1.11
N THR A 445 -15.66 -25.47 -0.26
CA THR A 445 -15.79 -24.17 0.40
C THR A 445 -15.64 -24.34 1.91
N GLY A 446 -15.22 -23.30 2.62
CA GLY A 446 -15.05 -23.39 4.06
C GLY A 446 -14.67 -22.07 4.72
N VAL A 447 -14.35 -22.16 6.01
CA VAL A 447 -13.73 -21.09 6.78
C VAL A 447 -12.32 -21.55 7.13
N LEU A 448 -11.35 -20.65 6.99
CA LEU A 448 -10.00 -20.83 7.50
C LEU A 448 -9.70 -19.81 8.59
N ILE A 449 -8.66 -20.07 9.36
CA ILE A 449 -8.04 -19.09 10.23
C ILE A 449 -6.55 -18.96 9.87
N THR A 450 -6.07 -17.73 9.73
CA THR A 450 -4.67 -17.43 9.42
C THR A 450 -3.76 -17.71 10.62
N HIS A 451 -2.51 -18.14 10.37
CA HIS A 451 -1.52 -18.31 11.44
C HIS A 451 -1.01 -16.95 11.96
N ASN A 452 -0.28 -16.97 13.08
CA ASN A 452 0.23 -15.75 13.72
C ASN A 452 1.53 -15.23 13.09
N VAL A 453 1.53 -15.07 11.76
CA VAL A 453 2.64 -14.50 10.98
C VAL A 453 2.07 -13.56 9.91
N PRO A 454 2.83 -12.54 9.45
CA PRO A 454 2.37 -11.68 8.35
C PRO A 454 2.16 -12.49 7.07
N LEU A 455 0.98 -12.36 6.47
CA LEU A 455 0.61 -13.13 5.28
C LEU A 455 0.51 -12.25 4.05
N LYS A 456 0.98 -12.79 2.92
CA LYS A 456 0.84 -12.19 1.60
C LYS A 456 -0.16 -13.01 0.81
N LEU A 457 -1.10 -12.33 0.19
CA LEU A 457 -1.94 -12.92 -0.84
C LEU A 457 -1.21 -12.85 -2.18
N VAL A 458 -1.59 -13.73 -3.09
CA VAL A 458 -1.15 -13.70 -4.49
C VAL A 458 -2.35 -13.61 -5.43
N ASP A 459 -2.12 -13.14 -6.65
CA ASP A 459 -3.08 -13.18 -7.74
C ASP A 459 -3.08 -14.55 -8.44
N SER A 460 -3.96 -14.72 -9.44
CA SER A 460 -4.06 -15.96 -10.22
C SER A 460 -2.83 -16.27 -11.06
N GLU A 461 -1.89 -15.32 -11.20
CA GLU A 461 -0.58 -15.50 -11.84
C GLU A 461 0.54 -15.77 -10.82
N GLY A 462 0.20 -15.89 -9.52
CA GLY A 462 1.15 -16.15 -8.43
C GLY A 462 1.94 -14.93 -7.99
N LYS A 463 1.55 -13.72 -8.41
CA LYS A 463 2.22 -12.48 -8.04
C LYS A 463 1.62 -11.93 -6.74
N PRO A 464 2.43 -11.36 -5.83
CA PRO A 464 1.89 -10.78 -4.60
C PRO A 464 0.89 -9.67 -4.89
N VAL A 465 -0.25 -9.68 -4.20
CA VAL A 465 -1.18 -8.54 -4.16
C VAL A 465 -0.85 -7.63 -2.97
N SER A 466 -1.29 -6.37 -3.03
CA SER A 466 -1.00 -5.37 -1.99
C SER A 466 -1.73 -5.61 -0.66
N GLU A 467 -2.82 -6.38 -0.69
CA GLU A 467 -3.64 -6.66 0.49
C GLU A 467 -2.92 -7.63 1.44
N LYS A 468 -2.83 -7.23 2.71
CA LYS A 468 -2.23 -8.03 3.77
C LYS A 468 -3.34 -8.54 4.67
N LEU A 469 -3.33 -9.85 4.93
CA LEU A 469 -4.23 -10.40 5.93
C LEU A 469 -3.65 -10.23 7.33
N TYR A 470 -4.49 -9.75 8.24
CA TYR A 470 -4.14 -9.73 9.65
C TYR A 470 -3.94 -11.17 10.17
N PRO A 471 -2.93 -11.42 11.01
CA PRO A 471 -2.72 -12.72 11.62
C PRO A 471 -3.91 -13.14 12.51
N SER A 472 -4.15 -14.45 12.65
CA SER A 472 -5.23 -15.01 13.51
C SER A 472 -6.67 -14.58 13.17
N THR A 473 -6.91 -14.12 11.94
CA THR A 473 -8.23 -13.72 11.43
C THR A 473 -8.90 -14.84 10.63
N LYS A 474 -10.24 -14.81 10.56
CA LYS A 474 -11.03 -15.84 9.87
C LYS A 474 -11.44 -15.37 8.48
N TRP A 475 -11.30 -16.26 7.51
CA TRP A 475 -11.65 -15.98 6.12
C TRP A 475 -12.50 -17.09 5.56
N LYS A 476 -13.44 -16.72 4.68
CA LYS A 476 -14.13 -17.71 3.86
C LYS A 476 -13.29 -17.97 2.62
N TYR A 477 -13.25 -19.22 2.18
CA TYR A 477 -12.72 -19.56 0.88
C TYR A 477 -13.79 -20.32 0.09
N ASP A 478 -13.77 -20.15 -1.22
CA ASP A 478 -14.77 -20.75 -2.11
C ASP A 478 -14.23 -21.86 -3.03
N ARG A 479 -12.91 -22.05 -3.04
CA ARG A 479 -12.21 -23.17 -3.70
C ARG A 479 -10.76 -23.24 -3.26
N LEU A 480 -10.14 -24.40 -3.48
CA LEU A 480 -8.69 -24.53 -3.58
C LEU A 480 -8.26 -24.48 -5.05
N VAL A 481 -7.10 -23.90 -5.31
CA VAL A 481 -6.47 -23.85 -6.63
C VAL A 481 -4.98 -24.18 -6.54
N ALA A 482 -4.42 -24.69 -7.64
CA ALA A 482 -2.98 -24.71 -7.84
C ALA A 482 -2.55 -23.46 -8.63
N ILE A 483 -1.52 -22.76 -8.13
CA ILE A 483 -0.88 -21.62 -8.79
C ILE A 483 0.63 -21.84 -8.69
N GLY A 484 1.31 -21.96 -9.83
CA GLY A 484 2.77 -22.13 -9.86
C GLY A 484 3.27 -23.36 -9.10
N GLY A 485 2.46 -24.42 -9.05
CA GLY A 485 2.81 -25.66 -8.35
C GLY A 485 2.73 -25.61 -6.83
N GLU A 486 1.96 -24.69 -6.25
CA GLU A 486 1.63 -24.65 -4.82
C GLU A 486 0.11 -24.55 -4.64
N ALA A 487 -0.41 -25.03 -3.51
CA ALA A 487 -1.84 -25.02 -3.21
C ALA A 487 -2.27 -23.72 -2.51
N TYR A 488 -3.38 -23.14 -2.96
CA TYR A 488 -3.94 -21.91 -2.41
C TYR A 488 -5.44 -22.00 -2.14
N TYR A 489 -5.89 -21.35 -1.08
CA TYR A 489 -7.28 -21.00 -0.82
C TYR A 489 -7.63 -19.71 -1.58
N ARG A 490 -8.71 -19.71 -2.38
CA ARG A 490 -9.22 -18.47 -2.96
C ARG A 490 -10.15 -17.76 -1.97
N LEU A 491 -9.79 -16.53 -1.60
CA LEU A 491 -10.55 -15.74 -0.62
C LEU A 491 -11.47 -14.72 -1.29
N ALA A 492 -11.00 -14.13 -2.40
CA ALA A 492 -11.76 -13.21 -3.22
C ALA A 492 -11.40 -13.36 -4.72
N SER A 493 -11.95 -12.48 -5.55
CA SER A 493 -11.61 -12.44 -6.98
C SER A 493 -10.14 -12.09 -7.15
N ASP A 494 -9.37 -13.00 -7.74
CA ASP A 494 -7.93 -12.82 -7.99
C ASP A 494 -7.09 -12.69 -6.71
N GLU A 495 -7.53 -13.28 -5.60
CA GLU A 495 -6.84 -13.24 -4.31
C GLU A 495 -6.77 -14.62 -3.66
N TYR A 496 -5.54 -15.07 -3.46
CA TYR A 496 -5.22 -16.44 -3.10
C TYR A 496 -4.26 -16.49 -1.93
N LEU A 497 -4.59 -17.28 -0.91
CA LEU A 497 -3.77 -17.51 0.28
C LEU A 497 -3.14 -18.89 0.23
N ALA A 498 -1.82 -18.97 0.40
CA ALA A 498 -1.11 -20.26 0.45
C ALA A 498 -1.69 -21.14 1.58
N VAL A 499 -1.91 -22.43 1.29
CA VAL A 499 -2.54 -23.36 2.25
C VAL A 499 -1.76 -23.43 3.56
N ASP A 500 -0.42 -23.48 3.50
CA ASP A 500 0.46 -23.54 4.67
C ASP A 500 0.40 -22.32 5.60
N SER A 501 -0.22 -21.23 5.14
CA SER A 501 -0.38 -19.99 5.90
C SER A 501 -1.62 -19.97 6.81
N ALA A 502 -2.46 -20.99 6.72
CA ALA A 502 -3.73 -21.05 7.42
C ALA A 502 -4.11 -22.47 7.83
N THR A 503 -5.18 -22.59 8.62
CA THR A 503 -5.77 -23.88 8.96
C THR A 503 -7.28 -23.81 8.81
N ALA A 504 -7.87 -24.88 8.29
CA ALA A 504 -9.32 -25.01 8.24
C ALA A 504 -9.94 -24.84 9.62
N PHE A 505 -10.93 -23.97 9.72
CA PHE A 505 -11.61 -23.60 10.95
C PHE A 505 -13.06 -24.06 10.90
N THR A 506 -13.51 -24.76 11.94
CA THR A 506 -14.90 -25.17 12.10
C THR A 506 -15.57 -24.28 13.14
N PRO A 507 -16.48 -23.37 12.74
CA PRO A 507 -17.19 -22.49 13.68
C PRO A 507 -18.06 -23.26 14.66
N ALA A 508 -18.10 -22.79 15.91
CA ALA A 508 -19.04 -23.27 16.92
C ALA A 508 -20.31 -22.39 16.94
N PRO A 509 -21.45 -22.89 17.48
CA PRO A 509 -22.63 -22.08 17.72
C PRO A 509 -22.34 -20.87 18.62
N ALA A 510 -23.11 -19.79 18.46
CA ALA A 510 -22.98 -18.61 19.29
C ALA A 510 -23.06 -18.96 20.79
N LYS A 511 -22.16 -18.39 21.59
CA LYS A 511 -22.03 -18.62 23.05
C LYS A 511 -21.61 -20.05 23.46
N ALA A 512 -21.03 -20.84 22.55
CA ALA A 512 -20.44 -22.12 22.89
C ALA A 512 -19.34 -21.99 23.98
N LYS A 513 -19.20 -23.05 24.78
CA LYS A 513 -18.27 -23.10 25.91
C LYS A 513 -17.52 -24.43 25.95
N VAL A 514 -16.27 -24.38 26.40
CA VAL A 514 -15.43 -25.55 26.70
C VAL A 514 -15.21 -25.61 28.21
N HIS A 515 -15.49 -26.76 28.81
CA HIS A 515 -15.26 -27.01 30.22
C HIS A 515 -14.00 -27.86 30.40
N LEU A 516 -13.05 -27.37 31.19
CA LEU A 516 -11.77 -28.05 31.41
C LEU A 516 -11.84 -28.91 32.68
N SER A 517 -11.81 -30.24 32.56
CA SER A 517 -11.85 -31.16 33.71
C SER A 517 -10.53 -31.25 34.47
N ALA A 518 -9.43 -30.82 33.85
CA ALA A 518 -8.08 -30.85 34.40
C ALA A 518 -7.33 -29.56 34.08
N LYS A 519 -6.14 -29.39 34.67
CA LYS A 519 -5.24 -28.29 34.32
C LYS A 519 -4.73 -28.53 32.90
N THR A 520 -5.03 -27.62 31.98
CA THR A 520 -4.82 -27.83 30.54
C THR A 520 -3.77 -26.87 29.99
N ALA A 521 -2.82 -27.39 29.21
CA ALA A 521 -1.85 -26.57 28.49
C ALA A 521 -2.51 -25.89 27.28
N VAL A 522 -2.04 -24.69 26.95
CA VAL A 522 -2.48 -23.94 25.77
C VAL A 522 -1.44 -24.08 24.65
N TYR A 523 -1.92 -24.15 23.41
CA TYR A 523 -1.13 -24.28 22.19
C TYR A 523 -1.51 -23.18 21.20
N ASP A 524 -0.61 -22.84 20.29
CA ASP A 524 -0.93 -21.98 19.15
C ASP A 524 -1.56 -22.76 17.99
N SER A 525 -1.96 -22.05 16.93
CA SER A 525 -2.57 -22.64 15.72
C SER A 525 -1.66 -23.63 15.00
N GLN A 526 -0.36 -23.62 15.28
CA GLN A 526 0.64 -24.53 14.71
C GLN A 526 0.99 -25.69 15.65
N GLY A 527 0.29 -25.82 16.79
CA GLY A 527 0.50 -26.92 17.74
C GLY A 527 1.68 -26.71 18.68
N LYS A 528 2.33 -25.55 18.64
CA LYS A 528 3.41 -25.24 19.57
C LYS A 528 2.82 -24.86 20.92
N LYS A 529 3.30 -25.55 21.95
CA LYS A 529 2.89 -25.33 23.33
C LYS A 529 3.31 -23.93 23.82
N LEU A 530 2.35 -23.17 24.34
CA LEU A 530 2.57 -21.87 24.95
C LEU A 530 2.94 -22.02 26.44
N ARG A 531 3.48 -20.95 27.03
CA ARG A 531 3.83 -20.93 28.48
C ARG A 531 2.61 -20.84 29.40
N LEU A 532 1.41 -20.72 28.84
CA LEU A 532 0.15 -20.59 29.57
C LEU A 532 -0.47 -21.95 29.89
N THR A 533 -1.08 -22.07 31.07
CA THR A 533 -1.93 -23.21 31.45
C THR A 533 -3.21 -22.71 32.10
N LEU A 534 -4.34 -23.29 31.71
CA LEU A 534 -5.65 -22.95 32.23
C LEU A 534 -6.02 -23.88 33.40
N PRO A 535 -6.70 -23.37 34.45
CA PRO A 535 -6.99 -24.14 35.66
C PRO A 535 -8.09 -25.19 35.45
N ALA A 536 -7.99 -26.30 36.19
CA ALA A 536 -9.02 -27.33 36.24
C ALA A 536 -10.36 -26.76 36.76
N GLY A 537 -11.47 -27.22 36.20
CA GLY A 537 -12.84 -26.79 36.52
C GLY A 537 -13.26 -25.46 35.86
N SER A 538 -12.36 -24.79 35.14
CA SER A 538 -12.70 -23.53 34.45
C SER A 538 -13.50 -23.75 33.17
N THR A 539 -14.25 -22.72 32.77
CA THR A 539 -15.09 -22.75 31.57
C THR A 539 -14.76 -21.55 30.69
N TRP A 540 -14.44 -21.81 29.43
CA TRP A 540 -13.99 -20.81 28.47
C TRP A 540 -14.98 -20.69 27.33
N ARG A 541 -15.17 -19.48 26.81
CA ARG A 541 -15.92 -19.31 25.56
C ARG A 541 -15.08 -19.85 24.42
N THR A 542 -15.76 -20.48 23.46
CA THR A 542 -15.14 -20.89 22.21
C THR A 542 -16.00 -20.46 21.04
N ASP A 543 -15.36 -20.11 19.95
CA ASP A 543 -16.03 -19.77 18.70
C ASP A 543 -15.76 -20.78 17.59
N GLY A 544 -15.09 -21.88 17.91
CA GLY A 544 -14.82 -22.97 16.98
C GLY A 544 -13.58 -23.76 17.32
N CYS A 545 -13.19 -24.61 16.38
CA CYS A 545 -12.06 -25.51 16.53
C CYS A 545 -11.27 -25.66 15.23
N ILE A 546 -10.03 -26.12 15.39
CA ILE A 546 -9.12 -26.51 14.31
C ILE A 546 -8.65 -27.95 14.53
N MET A 547 -8.06 -28.55 13.50
CA MET A 547 -7.31 -29.81 13.61
C MET A 547 -5.83 -29.47 13.51
N VAL A 548 -5.04 -29.91 14.50
CA VAL A 548 -3.58 -29.77 14.51
C VAL A 548 -2.99 -31.15 14.74
N ASP A 549 -2.20 -31.65 13.79
CA ASP A 549 -1.61 -33.00 13.81
C ASP A 549 -2.64 -34.11 14.10
N GLY A 550 -3.85 -33.97 13.55
CA GLY A 550 -4.95 -34.92 13.76
C GLY A 550 -5.67 -34.80 15.12
N VAL A 551 -5.29 -33.84 15.96
CA VAL A 551 -5.95 -33.54 17.24
C VAL A 551 -6.90 -32.36 17.07
N LYS A 552 -8.14 -32.53 17.53
CA LYS A 552 -9.13 -31.43 17.57
C LYS A 552 -8.80 -30.47 18.71
N MET A 553 -8.70 -29.18 18.40
CA MET A 553 -8.34 -28.13 19.36
C MET A 553 -9.39 -27.01 19.35
N TYR A 554 -9.98 -26.68 20.50
CA TYR A 554 -10.92 -25.57 20.64
C TYR A 554 -10.19 -24.26 20.87
N ARG A 555 -10.61 -23.20 20.17
CA ARG A 555 -10.08 -21.86 20.34
C ARG A 555 -10.67 -21.20 21.58
N VAL A 556 -9.83 -20.68 22.46
CA VAL A 556 -10.24 -20.04 23.73
C VAL A 556 -9.80 -18.57 23.83
N ALA A 557 -8.81 -18.16 23.03
CA ALA A 557 -8.43 -16.77 22.78
C ALA A 557 -7.71 -16.63 21.42
N THR A 558 -7.20 -15.44 21.09
CA THR A 558 -6.45 -15.17 19.85
C THR A 558 -5.21 -16.04 19.80
N ASN A 559 -5.12 -16.91 18.78
CA ASN A 559 -4.06 -17.90 18.62
C ASN A 559 -3.82 -18.79 19.85
N GLU A 560 -4.87 -19.06 20.64
CA GLU A 560 -4.78 -19.90 21.83
C GLU A 560 -5.81 -21.02 21.79
N TYR A 561 -5.32 -22.24 21.88
CA TYR A 561 -6.09 -23.45 21.68
C TYR A 561 -5.86 -24.46 22.79
N VAL A 562 -6.92 -25.18 23.13
CA VAL A 562 -6.90 -26.31 24.06
C VAL A 562 -7.37 -27.59 23.36
N PRO A 563 -6.78 -28.75 23.64
CA PRO A 563 -7.27 -30.02 23.11
C PRO A 563 -8.71 -30.29 23.56
N ALA A 564 -9.47 -30.91 22.67
CA ALA A 564 -10.89 -31.23 22.84
C ALA A 564 -11.20 -32.24 23.95
#